data_AF-A0A9E4DGL2-F1
#
_entry.id   AF-A0A9E4DGL2-F1
#
_cell.length_a   1.000
_cell.length_b   1.000
_cell.length_c   1.000
_cell.angle_alpha   90.00
_cell.angle_beta   90.00
_cell.angle_gamma   90.00
#
_symmetry.space_group_name_H-M   'P 1'
#
loop_
_entity.id
_entity.type
_entity.pdbx_description
1 polymer ?
#
loop_
_entity_poly.entity_id
_entity_poly.type
_entity_poly.pdbx_seq_one_letter_code
_entity_poly.pdbx_strand_id
1 'polypeptide(L)'
;SVRQVHNCPYDDQVRLEKEFLKIVRILKRQGKPQPNQIDTVLYMPPPWSKMGMIIVALFEEERAVRHTKMRDRASYLFENCDAESCLVIVKDIKDRDYPYSTFGMFIRH
;
A
#
# COMPACT_ATOMS: atom_id res chain seq x y z
N SER A 1 -26.99 -11.64 0.56
CA SER A 1 -25.97 -12.38 1.34
C SER A 1 -24.86 -11.40 1.71
N VAL A 2 -24.47 -11.33 2.97
CA VAL A 2 -23.33 -10.48 3.39
C VAL A 2 -22.07 -11.23 2.94
N ARG A 3 -21.38 -10.74 1.90
CA ARG A 3 -20.08 -11.27 1.51
C ARG A 3 -19.16 -11.11 2.72
N GLN A 4 -18.68 -12.21 3.29
CA GLN A 4 -17.61 -12.14 4.29
C GLN A 4 -16.42 -11.46 3.63
N VAL A 5 -16.13 -10.23 4.06
CA VAL A 5 -14.87 -9.57 3.73
C VAL A 5 -13.82 -10.30 4.55
N HIS A 6 -13.12 -11.24 3.92
CA HIS A 6 -12.00 -11.91 4.55
C HIS A 6 -10.87 -10.91 4.72
N ASN A 7 -10.81 -10.33 5.92
CA ASN A 7 -9.76 -9.41 6.33
C ASN A 7 -8.39 -10.10 6.22
N CYS A 8 -7.36 -9.31 5.95
CA CYS A 8 -5.96 -9.74 6.04
C CYS A 8 -5.72 -10.41 7.43
N PRO A 9 -5.26 -11.67 7.50
CA PRO A 9 -4.99 -12.35 8.77
C PRO A 9 -4.04 -11.55 9.67
N TYR A 10 -4.16 -11.69 10.99
CA TYR A 10 -3.34 -10.91 11.94
C TYR A 10 -1.84 -11.10 11.72
N ASP A 11 -1.38 -12.33 11.48
CA ASP A 11 0.03 -12.61 11.22
C ASP A 11 0.53 -11.91 9.95
N ASP A 12 -0.31 -11.82 8.92
CA ASP A 12 -0.02 -11.05 7.72
C ASP A 12 0.02 -9.55 8.02
N GLN A 13 -0.90 -9.02 8.83
CA GLN A 13 -0.84 -7.62 9.27
C GLN A 13 0.48 -7.30 9.97
N VAL A 14 0.91 -8.15 10.92
CA VAL A 14 2.18 -7.99 11.65
C VAL A 14 3.39 -8.08 10.71
N ARG A 15 3.35 -8.98 9.72
CA ARG A 15 4.40 -9.09 8.70
C ARG A 15 4.47 -7.84 7.83
N LEU A 16 3.33 -7.39 7.30
CA LEU A 16 3.22 -6.20 6.47
C LEU A 16 3.70 -4.95 7.22
N GLU A 17 3.34 -4.80 8.50
CA GLU A 17 3.82 -3.71 9.34
C GLU A 17 5.34 -3.72 9.49
N LYS A 18 5.93 -4.89 9.80
CA LYS A 18 7.39 -5.03 9.94
C LYS A 18 8.12 -4.68 8.64
N GLU A 19 7.62 -5.14 7.50
CA GLU A 19 8.19 -4.82 6.19
C GLU A 19 8.05 -3.33 5.88
N PHE A 20 6.90 -2.74 6.17
CA PHE A 20 6.63 -1.33 5.93
C PHE A 20 7.56 -0.45 6.77
N LEU A 21 7.73 -0.77 8.06
CA LEU A 21 8.66 -0.06 8.94
C LEU A 21 10.12 -0.15 8.46
N LYS A 22 10.53 -1.24 7.81
CA LYS A 22 11.87 -1.34 7.19
C LYS A 22 12.00 -0.37 6.02
N ILE A 23 11.01 -0.32 5.13
CA ILE A 23 10.98 0.61 3.98
C ILE A 23 11.04 2.06 4.48
N VAL A 24 10.22 2.43 5.46
CA VAL A 24 10.21 3.76 6.07
C VAL A 24 11.57 4.13 6.63
N ARG A 25 12.23 3.23 7.37
CA ARG A 25 13.58 3.49 7.91
C ARG A 25 14.62 3.74 6.81
N ILE A 26 14.55 3.00 5.70
CA ILE A 26 15.47 3.16 4.57
C ILE A 26 15.22 4.52 3.90
N LEU A 27 13.96 4.84 3.59
CA LEU A 27 13.58 6.11 2.97
C LEU A 27 13.98 7.32 3.84
N LYS A 28 13.74 7.24 5.16
CA LYS A 28 14.16 8.29 6.12
C LYS A 28 15.68 8.51 6.11
N ARG A 29 16.48 7.44 6.02
CA ARG A 29 17.95 7.53 5.96
C ARG A 29 18.46 8.16 4.67
N GLN A 30 17.80 7.90 3.55
CA GLN A 30 18.21 8.39 2.23
C GLN A 30 17.77 9.83 1.97
N GLY A 31 16.75 10.33 2.67
CA GLY A 31 16.33 11.73 2.67
C GLY A 31 15.61 12.21 1.41
N LYS A 32 15.77 11.52 0.27
CA LYS A 32 15.00 11.74 -0.97
C LYS A 32 14.66 10.40 -1.64
N PRO A 33 13.47 10.27 -2.25
CA PRO A 33 13.12 9.09 -3.03
C PRO A 33 14.00 9.03 -4.28
N GLN A 34 14.66 7.90 -4.49
CA GLN A 34 15.44 7.63 -5.70
C GLN A 34 14.56 7.07 -6.82
N PRO A 35 14.95 7.24 -8.10
CA PRO A 35 14.35 6.50 -9.20
C PRO A 35 14.42 4.99 -8.91
N ASN A 36 13.30 4.27 -9.10
CA ASN A 36 13.17 2.82 -8.84
C ASN A 36 13.20 2.38 -7.37
N GLN A 37 13.10 3.32 -6.42
CA GLN A 37 13.03 2.95 -5.02
C GLN A 37 11.73 2.22 -4.68
N ILE A 38 11.83 1.08 -4.01
CA ILE A 38 10.68 0.37 -3.47
C ILE A 38 10.13 1.18 -2.29
N ASP A 39 8.95 1.74 -2.50
CA ASP A 39 8.20 2.54 -1.52
C ASP A 39 6.92 1.84 -1.06
N THR A 40 6.73 0.57 -1.42
CA THR A 40 5.49 -0.16 -1.15
C THR A 40 5.70 -1.54 -0.56
N VAL A 41 4.76 -1.95 0.29
CA VAL A 41 4.53 -3.35 0.67
C VAL A 41 3.22 -3.82 0.05
N LEU A 42 3.21 -5.03 -0.50
CA LEU A 42 2.05 -5.62 -1.14
C LEU A 42 1.59 -6.87 -0.40
N TYR A 43 0.29 -6.94 -0.16
CA TYR A 43 -0.42 -8.13 0.26
C TYR A 43 -1.16 -8.68 -0.96
N MET A 44 -0.63 -9.76 -1.52
CA MET A 44 -1.31 -10.55 -2.53
C MET A 44 -2.32 -11.45 -1.82
N PRO A 45 -3.61 -11.39 -2.17
CA PRO A 45 -4.60 -12.21 -1.49
C PRO A 45 -4.38 -13.69 -1.81
N PRO A 46 -4.64 -14.58 -0.85
CA PRO A 46 -4.70 -16.01 -1.12
C PRO A 46 -5.86 -16.32 -2.10
N PRO A 47 -5.89 -17.50 -2.75
CA PRO A 47 -6.86 -17.82 -3.80
C PRO A 47 -8.35 -17.68 -3.41
N TRP A 48 -8.66 -17.82 -2.12
CA TRP A 48 -10.02 -17.68 -1.58
C TRP A 48 -10.41 -16.24 -1.22
N SER A 49 -9.48 -15.28 -1.26
CA SER A 49 -9.74 -13.86 -1.05
C SER A 49 -9.65 -13.10 -2.37
N LYS A 50 -10.53 -12.13 -2.56
CA LYS A 50 -10.56 -11.26 -3.74
C LYS A 50 -10.09 -9.84 -3.44
N MET A 51 -9.60 -9.58 -2.23
CA MET A 51 -9.17 -8.25 -1.80
C MET A 51 -7.66 -8.23 -1.52
N GLY A 52 -6.91 -7.54 -2.38
CA GLY A 52 -5.51 -7.22 -2.13
C GLY A 52 -5.34 -5.97 -1.27
N MET A 53 -4.14 -5.79 -0.73
CA MET A 53 -3.79 -4.58 0.02
C MET A 53 -2.41 -4.09 -0.35
N ILE A 54 -2.23 -2.78 -0.41
CA ILE A 54 -0.94 -2.14 -0.66
C ILE A 54 -0.74 -1.04 0.36
N ILE A 55 0.45 -0.97 0.94
CA ILE A 55 0.85 0.14 1.80
C ILE A 55 1.98 0.88 1.10
N VAL A 56 1.79 2.17 0.85
CA VAL A 56 2.71 3.07 0.15
C VAL A 56 3.30 4.07 1.13
N ALA A 57 4.62 4.13 1.19
CA ALA A 57 5.39 5.15 1.85
C ALA A 57 5.58 6.33 0.89
N LEU A 58 5.25 7.54 1.32
CA LEU A 58 5.32 8.73 0.49
C LEU A 58 5.90 9.90 1.31
N PHE A 59 6.63 10.81 0.67
CA PHE A 59 6.98 12.10 1.25
C PHE A 59 5.89 13.14 0.91
N GLU A 60 5.51 14.05 1.83
CA GLU A 60 4.52 15.12 1.57
C GLU A 60 4.82 15.92 0.30
N GLU A 61 6.10 16.12 -0.02
CA GLU A 61 6.53 16.79 -1.26
C GLU A 61 6.01 16.10 -2.54
N GLU A 62 5.67 14.81 -2.47
CA GLU A 62 5.12 13.99 -3.55
C GLU A 62 3.58 13.92 -3.53
N ARG A 63 2.90 14.70 -2.69
CA ARG A 63 1.43 14.69 -2.55
C ARG A 63 0.70 14.85 -3.88
N ALA A 64 1.25 15.67 -4.80
CA ALA A 64 0.66 15.91 -6.11
C ALA A 64 0.58 14.64 -6.98
N VAL A 65 1.51 13.70 -6.81
CA VAL A 65 1.58 12.44 -7.58
C VAL A 65 0.98 11.24 -6.84
N ARG A 66 0.46 11.45 -5.62
CA ARG A 66 -0.06 10.40 -4.74
C ARG A 66 -1.09 9.50 -5.42
N HIS A 67 -2.10 10.10 -6.06
CA HIS A 67 -3.16 9.33 -6.71
C HIS A 67 -2.65 8.51 -7.90
N THR A 68 -1.70 9.03 -8.66
CA THR A 68 -1.03 8.30 -9.75
C THR A 68 -0.29 7.09 -9.19
N LYS A 69 0.55 7.29 -8.16
CA LYS A 69 1.24 6.16 -7.48
C LYS A 69 0.28 5.11 -6.97
N MET A 70 -0.83 5.52 -6.33
CA MET A 70 -1.84 4.57 -5.85
C MET A 70 -2.44 3.74 -6.98
N ARG A 71 -2.78 4.38 -8.11
CA ARG A 71 -3.34 3.71 -9.29
C ARG A 71 -2.34 2.76 -9.92
N ASP A 72 -1.09 3.18 -10.09
CA ASP A 72 -0.04 2.36 -10.70
C ASP A 72 0.21 1.09 -9.87
N ARG A 73 0.22 1.24 -8.53
CA ARG A 73 0.40 0.10 -7.61
C ARG A 73 -0.81 -0.83 -7.59
N ALA A 74 -2.02 -0.29 -7.59
CA ALA A 74 -3.23 -1.11 -7.72
C ALA A 74 -3.25 -1.88 -9.05
N SER A 75 -2.85 -1.23 -10.15
CA SER A 75 -2.74 -1.86 -11.48
C SER A 75 -1.73 -2.99 -11.47
N TYR A 76 -0.55 -2.77 -10.88
CA TYR A 76 0.46 -3.82 -10.70
C TYR A 76 -0.08 -5.02 -9.90
N LEU A 77 -0.82 -4.79 -8.82
CA LEU A 77 -1.41 -5.89 -8.04
C LEU A 77 -2.41 -6.68 -8.89
N PHE A 78 -3.27 -6.00 -9.66
CA PHE A 78 -4.19 -6.65 -10.58
C PHE A 78 -3.45 -7.38 -11.72
N GLU A 79 -2.32 -6.90 -12.22
CA GLU A 79 -1.57 -7.65 -13.24
C GLU A 79 -0.98 -8.96 -12.71
N ASN A 80 -0.80 -9.08 -11.39
CA ASN A 80 -0.07 -10.18 -10.76
C ASN A 80 -0.93 -11.13 -9.91
N CYS A 81 -2.24 -10.88 -9.74
CA CYS A 81 -3.13 -11.81 -9.03
C CYS A 81 -4.61 -11.68 -9.44
N ASP A 82 -5.44 -12.57 -8.93
CA ASP A 82 -6.89 -12.62 -9.23
C ASP A 82 -7.76 -11.76 -8.30
N ALA A 83 -7.19 -10.71 -7.69
CA ALA A 83 -7.93 -9.78 -6.84
C ALA A 83 -9.00 -9.02 -7.66
N GLU A 84 -10.20 -8.86 -7.10
CA GLU A 84 -11.27 -8.02 -7.64
C GLU A 84 -11.23 -6.60 -7.07
N SER A 85 -10.66 -6.43 -5.87
CA SER A 85 -10.47 -5.14 -5.23
C SER A 85 -9.10 -5.01 -4.60
N CYS A 86 -8.63 -3.77 -4.47
CA CYS A 86 -7.36 -3.43 -3.85
C CYS A 86 -7.55 -2.23 -2.91
N LEU A 87 -7.23 -2.41 -1.63
CA LEU A 87 -7.10 -1.31 -0.68
C LEU A 87 -5.67 -0.77 -0.71
N VAL A 88 -5.51 0.48 -1.12
CA VAL A 88 -4.22 1.17 -1.10
C VAL A 88 -4.21 2.17 0.05
N ILE A 89 -3.23 2.04 0.94
CA ILE A 89 -2.99 2.90 2.09
C ILE A 89 -1.72 3.70 1.80
N VAL A 90 -1.78 5.02 1.74
CA VAL A 90 -0.61 5.88 1.61
C VAL A 90 -0.31 6.53 2.96
N LYS A 91 0.93 6.43 3.41
CA LYS A 91 1.40 7.03 4.66
C LYS A 91 2.58 7.96 4.39
N ASP A 92 2.45 9.19 4.91
CA ASP A 92 3.58 10.12 4.95
C ASP A 92 4.67 9.58 5.88
N ILE A 93 5.91 9.56 5.41
CA ILE A 93 7.02 8.96 6.17
C ILE A 93 7.77 9.94 7.05
N LYS A 94 7.54 11.25 6.98
CA LYS A 94 8.23 12.23 7.83
C LYS A 94 7.56 12.37 9.20
N ASP A 95 6.49 11.61 9.48
CA ASP A 95 5.72 11.69 10.74
C ASP A 95 5.45 13.14 11.14
N ARG A 96 5.21 14.03 10.16
CA ARG A 96 4.71 15.37 10.48
C ARG A 96 3.37 15.18 11.19
N ASP A 97 2.99 16.09 12.10
CA ASP A 97 1.73 16.07 12.90
C ASP A 97 0.42 16.03 12.07
N TYR A 98 0.48 15.68 10.79
CA TYR A 98 -0.62 15.49 9.88
C TYR A 98 -1.13 14.03 9.91
N PRO A 99 -2.38 13.78 10.35
CA PRO A 99 -2.90 12.43 10.58
C PRO A 99 -3.32 11.68 9.30
N TYR A 100 -3.15 12.26 8.11
CA TYR A 100 -3.79 11.74 6.91
C TYR A 100 -2.98 10.62 6.26
N SER A 101 -3.15 9.41 6.80
CA SER A 101 -3.11 8.24 5.92
C SER A 101 -4.21 8.41 4.87
N THR A 102 -3.84 8.40 3.59
CA THR A 102 -4.83 8.46 2.49
C THR A 102 -5.18 7.04 2.11
N PHE A 103 -6.48 6.73 2.07
CA PHE A 103 -6.99 5.43 1.67
C PHE A 103 -7.67 5.53 0.32
N GLY A 104 -7.45 4.53 -0.54
CA GLY A 104 -8.16 4.38 -1.80
C GLY A 104 -8.56 2.94 -2.02
N MET A 105 -9.83 2.73 -2.37
CA MET A 105 -10.33 1.44 -2.81
C MET A 105 -10.36 1.43 -4.35
N PHE A 106 -9.66 0.50 -4.96
CA PHE A 106 -9.68 0.28 -6.41
C PHE A 106 -10.43 -1.02 -6.69
N ILE A 107 -11.25 -1.02 -7.73
CA ILE A 107 -12.03 -2.18 -8.16
C ILE A 107 -11.57 -2.53 -9.57
N ARG A 108 -11.34 -3.82 -9.82
CA ARG A 108 -10.99 -4.33 -11.15
C ARG A 108 -12.22 -4.21 -12.06
N HIS A 109 -12.03 -3.60 -13.23
CA HIS A 109 -13.02 -3.52 -14.30
C HIS A 109 -12.87 -4.68 -15.28
#